data_AF-A0A9W5F3K5-F1
#
_entry.id   AF-A0A9W5F3K5-F1
#
_cell.length_a   1.000
_cell.length_b   1.000
_cell.length_c   1.000
_cell.angle_alpha   90.00
_cell.angle_beta   90.00
_cell.angle_gamma   90.00
#
_symmetry.space_group_name_H-M   'P 1'
#
loop_
_entity.id
_entity.type
_entity.pdbx_description
1 polymer ?
#
loop_
_entity_poly.entity_id
_entity_poly.type
_entity_poly.pdbx_seq_one_letter_code
_entity_poly.pdbx_strand_id
1 'polypeptide(L)'
;MSTLPGILGDIADIAGASVALEIAQSHGGTRVSIPPRAEPDHWLTTLVGLETADRICRGLATLDAEGRLKGISKEVIPLGPVSVMRNARRKARQALAEGKSAREAARLAGLHERTIWRMKAEEDDGQGSLF
;
A
#
# COMPACT_ATOMS: atom_id res chain seq x y z
N MET A 1 -15.59 7.96 -8.26
CA MET A 1 -15.47 7.54 -6.86
C MET A 1 -14.77 6.21 -6.85
N SER A 2 -13.49 6.24 -6.55
CA SER A 2 -12.68 5.04 -6.46
C SER A 2 -13.10 4.17 -5.26
N THR A 3 -12.80 2.87 -5.32
CA THR A 3 -13.03 1.91 -4.22
C THR A 3 -11.89 1.85 -3.20
N LEU A 4 -10.84 2.66 -3.38
CA LEU A 4 -9.69 2.71 -2.46
C LEU A 4 -10.00 3.59 -1.24
N PRO A 5 -9.51 3.23 -0.05
CA PRO A 5 -9.85 3.93 1.19
C PRO A 5 -9.09 5.26 1.35
N GLY A 6 -9.76 6.25 1.94
CA GLY A 6 -9.17 7.52 2.38
C GLY A 6 -8.43 8.25 1.26
N ILE A 7 -7.26 8.81 1.57
CA ILE A 7 -6.44 9.59 0.64
C ILE A 7 -6.03 8.81 -0.63
N LEU A 8 -5.95 7.48 -0.59
CA LEU A 8 -5.70 6.69 -1.81
C LEU A 8 -6.88 6.78 -2.79
N GLY A 9 -8.10 6.94 -2.26
CA GLY A 9 -9.28 7.10 -3.07
C GLY A 9 -9.28 8.42 -3.83
N ASP A 10 -8.94 9.50 -3.12
CA ASP A 10 -8.79 10.83 -3.70
C ASP A 10 -7.68 10.86 -4.76
N ILE A 11 -6.52 10.27 -4.44
CA ILE A 11 -5.40 10.15 -5.40
C ILE A 11 -5.82 9.36 -6.64
N ALA A 12 -6.59 8.27 -6.48
CA ALA A 12 -7.05 7.47 -7.61
C ALA A 12 -8.04 8.23 -8.49
N ASP A 13 -8.93 9.04 -7.91
CA ASP A 13 -9.84 9.89 -8.68
C ASP A 13 -9.07 11.03 -9.40
N ILE A 14 -7.95 11.52 -8.85
CA ILE A 14 -7.12 12.59 -9.44
C ILE A 14 -6.18 12.08 -10.54
N ALA A 15 -5.46 10.99 -10.28
CA ALA A 15 -4.30 10.53 -11.06
C ALA A 15 -4.43 9.09 -11.57
N GLY A 16 -5.52 8.40 -11.23
CA GLY A 16 -5.78 7.02 -11.63
C GLY A 16 -5.38 5.97 -10.59
N ALA A 17 -6.04 4.82 -10.64
CA ALA A 17 -5.88 3.75 -9.66
C ALA A 17 -4.46 3.15 -9.62
N SER A 18 -3.76 3.10 -10.76
CA SER A 18 -2.37 2.60 -10.82
C SER A 18 -1.44 3.44 -9.96
N VAL A 19 -1.55 4.77 -10.07
CA VAL A 19 -0.74 5.75 -9.31
C VAL A 19 -1.02 5.63 -7.81
N ALA A 20 -2.28 5.54 -7.42
CA ALA A 20 -2.65 5.34 -6.01
C ALA A 20 -2.08 4.03 -5.45
N LEU A 21 -2.12 2.94 -6.22
CA LEU A 21 -1.56 1.66 -5.79
C LEU A 21 -0.04 1.69 -5.69
N GLU A 22 0.64 2.42 -6.57
CA GLU A 22 2.10 2.61 -6.51
C GLU A 22 2.50 3.40 -5.25
N ILE A 23 1.78 4.48 -4.94
CA ILE A 23 1.98 5.25 -3.70
C ILE A 23 1.75 4.38 -2.46
N ALA A 24 0.69 3.56 -2.46
CA ALA A 24 0.42 2.63 -1.38
C ALA A 24 1.52 1.56 -1.20
N GLN A 25 2.12 1.09 -2.30
CA GLN A 25 3.23 0.14 -2.24
C GLN A 25 4.51 0.76 -1.70
N SER A 26 4.79 2.02 -2.06
CA SER A 26 6.01 2.72 -1.69
C SER A 26 5.96 3.29 -0.26
N HIS A 27 4.86 3.96 0.10
CA HIS A 27 4.74 4.73 1.35
C HIS A 27 3.54 4.30 2.23
N GLY A 28 2.83 3.23 1.87
CA GLY A 28 1.71 2.72 2.67
C GLY A 28 2.11 2.37 4.10
N GLY A 29 1.26 2.74 5.06
CA GLY A 29 1.49 2.58 6.50
C GLY A 29 2.41 3.64 7.10
N THR A 30 2.89 4.61 6.33
CA THR A 30 3.78 5.68 6.82
C THR A 30 3.05 7.01 6.88
N ARG A 31 3.53 7.91 7.75
CA ARG A 31 3.07 9.30 7.80
C ARG A 31 3.84 10.12 6.79
N VAL A 32 3.13 10.84 5.93
CA VAL A 32 3.71 11.70 4.90
C VAL A 32 3.16 13.13 5.01
N SER A 33 3.86 14.05 4.35
CA SER A 33 3.30 15.36 4.02
C SER A 33 3.30 15.50 2.50
N ILE A 34 2.30 16.20 1.98
CA ILE A 34 2.12 16.48 0.56
C ILE A 34 1.96 17.99 0.43
N PRO A 35 2.91 18.69 -0.22
CA PRO A 35 2.85 20.14 -0.39
C PRO A 35 1.66 20.54 -1.28
N PRO A 36 1.19 21.80 -1.24
CA PRO A 36 0.08 22.26 -2.08
C PRO A 36 0.43 22.35 -3.58
N ARG A 37 1.72 22.29 -3.91
CA ARG A 37 2.25 22.21 -5.29
C ARG A 37 3.44 21.27 -5.31
N ALA A 38 3.71 20.64 -6.45
CA ALA A 38 4.83 19.72 -6.53
C ALA A 38 6.18 20.43 -6.43
N GLU A 39 7.12 19.78 -5.73
CA GLU A 39 8.50 20.24 -5.55
C GLU A 39 9.45 19.20 -6.18
N PRO A 40 10.46 19.60 -6.98
CA PRO A 40 11.30 18.66 -7.74
C PRO A 40 11.95 17.52 -6.95
N ASP A 41 12.31 17.74 -5.68
CA ASP A 41 13.02 16.76 -4.83
C ASP A 41 12.12 16.09 -3.77
N HIS A 42 10.81 16.20 -3.92
CA HIS A 42 9.84 15.59 -3.00
C HIS A 42 9.65 14.09 -3.28
N TRP A 43 9.40 13.28 -2.25
CA TRP A 43 9.23 11.82 -2.42
C TRP A 43 8.16 11.46 -3.47
N LEU A 44 7.09 12.27 -3.55
CA LEU A 44 6.00 12.08 -4.49
C LEU A 44 6.44 12.37 -5.94
N THR A 45 7.21 13.43 -6.18
CA THR A 45 7.70 13.78 -7.53
C THR A 45 8.73 12.77 -8.01
N THR A 46 9.60 12.28 -7.12
CA THR A 46 10.53 11.19 -7.42
C THR A 46 9.79 9.90 -7.78
N LEU A 47 8.64 9.62 -7.15
CA LEU A 47 7.89 8.38 -7.38
C LEU A 47 7.07 8.42 -8.67
N VAL A 48 6.29 9.47 -8.90
CA VAL A 48 5.26 9.50 -9.97
C VAL A 48 5.54 10.53 -11.07
N GLY A 49 6.66 11.24 -10.98
CA GLY A 49 7.04 12.34 -11.87
C GLY A 49 6.41 13.69 -11.47
N LEU A 50 7.04 14.78 -11.90
CA LEU A 50 6.67 16.15 -11.51
C LEU A 50 5.23 16.51 -11.88
N GLU A 51 4.80 16.17 -13.10
CA GLU A 51 3.46 16.53 -13.61
C GLU A 51 2.34 15.80 -12.85
N THR A 52 2.46 14.48 -12.70
CA THR A 52 1.49 13.67 -11.95
C THR A 52 1.44 14.11 -10.49
N ALA A 53 2.59 14.35 -9.88
CA ALA A 53 2.66 14.84 -8.51
C ALA A 53 2.01 16.22 -8.37
N ASP A 54 2.19 17.15 -9.31
CA ASP A 54 1.58 18.48 -9.22
C ASP A 54 0.06 18.41 -9.26
N ARG A 55 -0.49 17.52 -10.08
CA ARG A 55 -1.94 17.24 -10.11
C ARG A 55 -2.44 16.72 -8.76
N ILE A 56 -1.72 15.77 -8.16
CA ILE A 56 -2.07 15.21 -6.84
C ILE A 56 -1.98 16.29 -5.76
N CYS A 57 -0.86 17.01 -5.69
CA CYS A 57 -0.64 18.10 -4.72
C CYS A 57 -1.77 19.13 -4.77
N ARG A 58 -2.14 19.59 -5.97
CA ARG A 58 -3.22 20.58 -6.14
C ARG A 58 -4.60 20.02 -5.84
N GLY A 59 -4.88 18.79 -6.28
CA GLY A 59 -6.18 18.16 -6.05
C GLY A 59 -6.45 17.85 -4.57
N LEU A 60 -5.39 17.66 -3.79
CA LEU A 60 -5.47 17.43 -2.34
C LEU A 60 -5.32 18.70 -1.50
N ALA A 61 -4.88 19.81 -2.09
CA ALA A 61 -4.72 21.07 -1.37
C ALA A 61 -6.07 21.66 -0.96
N THR A 62 -6.14 22.19 0.25
CA THR A 62 -7.31 22.92 0.76
C THR A 62 -6.96 24.38 1.03
N LEU A 63 -7.95 25.24 1.24
CA LEU A 63 -7.75 26.62 1.65
C LEU A 63 -7.81 26.73 3.17
N ASP A 64 -6.89 27.48 3.78
CA ASP A 64 -7.00 27.86 5.19
C ASP A 64 -8.00 29.01 5.40
N ALA A 65 -8.22 29.41 6.66
CA ALA A 65 -9.16 30.47 7.02
C ALA A 65 -8.79 31.84 6.41
N GLU A 66 -7.52 32.03 6.04
CA GLU A 66 -6.98 33.22 5.40
C GLU A 66 -6.94 33.10 3.87
N GLY A 67 -7.48 32.01 3.29
CA GLY A 67 -7.54 31.79 1.85
C GLY A 67 -6.23 31.35 1.21
N ARG A 68 -5.24 30.90 1.99
CA ARG A 68 -3.96 30.39 1.47
C ARG A 68 -4.07 28.90 1.19
N LEU A 69 -3.43 28.47 0.09
CA LEU A 69 -3.32 27.05 -0.25
C LEU A 69 -2.48 26.31 0.78
N LYS A 70 -3.05 25.25 1.33
CA LYS A 70 -2.44 24.38 2.33
C LYS A 70 -2.41 22.94 1.84
N GLY A 71 -1.23 22.35 1.88
CA GLY A 71 -1.03 20.92 1.62
C GLY A 71 -1.49 20.05 2.79
N ILE A 72 -1.34 18.74 2.63
CA ILE A 72 -1.65 17.77 3.68
C ILE A 72 -0.40 17.54 4.54
N SER A 73 -0.56 17.51 5.85
CA SER A 73 0.54 17.29 6.80
C SER A 73 0.28 16.11 7.73
N LYS A 74 1.27 15.24 7.90
CA LYS A 74 1.25 14.10 8.84
C LYS A 74 0.12 13.09 8.58
N GLU A 75 -0.33 12.96 7.34
CA GLU A 75 -1.37 12.01 6.96
C GLU A 75 -0.79 10.61 6.82
N VAL A 76 -1.53 9.59 7.28
CA VAL A 76 -1.10 8.20 7.16
C VAL A 76 -1.60 7.65 5.83
N ILE A 77 -0.68 7.28 4.93
CA ILE A 77 -1.06 6.61 3.69
C ILE A 77 -1.58 5.20 4.03
N PRO A 78 -2.80 4.82 3.64
CA PRO A 78 -3.26 3.45 3.79
C PRO A 78 -2.32 2.45 3.09
N LEU A 79 -2.14 1.26 3.66
CA LEU A 79 -1.27 0.21 3.10
C LEU A 79 -1.68 -0.25 1.69
N GLY A 80 -2.94 -0.04 1.30
CA GLY A 80 -3.51 -0.54 0.06
C GLY A 80 -3.68 -2.06 0.03
N PRO A 81 -4.45 -2.60 -0.92
CA PRO A 81 -4.84 -4.01 -0.96
C PRO A 81 -3.65 -4.96 -1.17
N VAL A 82 -2.64 -4.53 -1.94
CA VAL A 82 -1.44 -5.34 -2.22
C VAL A 82 -0.59 -5.55 -0.96
N SER A 83 -0.39 -4.51 -0.16
CA SER A 83 0.41 -4.60 1.06
C SER A 83 -0.32 -5.39 2.15
N VAL A 84 -1.65 -5.26 2.25
CA VAL A 84 -2.49 -6.08 3.14
C VAL A 84 -2.34 -7.57 2.80
N MET A 85 -2.46 -7.93 1.51
CA MET A 85 -2.31 -9.32 1.06
C MET A 85 -0.87 -9.84 1.27
N ARG A 86 0.14 -9.00 1.02
CA ARG A 86 1.56 -9.35 1.28
C ARG A 86 1.80 -9.61 2.76
N ASN A 87 1.26 -8.78 3.65
CA ASN A 87 1.39 -8.94 5.09
C ASN A 87 0.66 -10.21 5.57
N ALA A 88 -0.56 -10.45 5.09
CA ALA A 88 -1.30 -11.69 5.35
C ALA A 88 -0.48 -12.94 4.96
N ARG A 89 0.10 -12.95 3.75
CA ARG A 89 0.97 -14.06 3.31
C ARG A 89 2.24 -14.19 4.17
N ARG A 90 2.86 -13.08 4.58
CA ARG A 90 4.02 -13.11 5.47
C ARG A 90 3.67 -13.72 6.83
N LYS A 91 2.56 -13.29 7.44
CA LYS A 91 2.05 -13.86 8.70
C LYS A 91 1.74 -15.35 8.59
N ALA A 92 1.15 -15.78 7.47
CA ALA A 92 0.89 -17.18 7.20
C ALA A 92 2.19 -18.00 7.16
N ARG A 93 3.21 -17.57 6.41
CA ARG A 93 4.51 -18.25 6.37
C ARG A 93 5.19 -18.32 7.73
N GLN A 94 5.18 -17.21 8.47
CA GLN A 94 5.73 -17.20 9.82
C GLN A 94 5.01 -18.19 10.74
N ALA A 95 3.67 -18.22 10.72
CA ALA A 95 2.90 -19.17 11.52
C ALA A 95 3.20 -20.63 11.15
N LEU A 96 3.37 -20.93 9.86
CA LEU A 96 3.77 -22.26 9.40
C LEU A 96 5.19 -22.63 9.85
N ALA A 97 6.15 -21.69 9.75
CA ALA A 97 7.52 -21.88 10.21
C ALA A 97 7.61 -22.09 11.73
N GLU A 98 6.70 -21.47 12.49
CA GLU A 98 6.52 -21.71 13.93
C GLU A 98 5.85 -23.06 14.26
N GLY A 99 5.53 -23.88 13.26
CA GLY A 99 4.94 -25.22 13.43
C GLY A 99 3.42 -25.23 13.64
N LYS A 100 2.73 -24.10 13.45
CA LYS A 100 1.26 -24.04 13.60
C LYS A 100 0.57 -24.81 12.46
N SER A 101 -0.62 -25.33 12.74
CA SER A 101 -1.42 -26.03 11.72
C SER A 101 -1.85 -25.09 10.59
N ALA A 102 -2.15 -25.65 9.40
CA ALA A 102 -2.64 -24.88 8.26
C ALA A 102 -3.91 -24.07 8.60
N ARG A 103 -4.80 -24.64 9.42
CA ARG A 103 -6.01 -24.00 9.91
C ARG A 103 -5.74 -22.85 10.88
N GLU A 104 -4.74 -22.96 11.75
CA GLU A 104 -4.35 -21.87 12.65
C GLU A 104 -3.65 -20.75 11.90
N ALA A 105 -2.74 -21.08 10.98
CA ALA A 105 -2.08 -20.12 10.10
C ALA A 105 -3.11 -19.33 9.26
N ALA A 106 -4.11 -20.02 8.69
CA ALA A 106 -5.24 -19.41 7.98
C ALA A 106 -5.96 -18.36 8.82
N ARG A 107 -6.31 -18.72 10.07
CA ARG A 107 -7.01 -17.82 11.02
C ARG A 107 -6.16 -16.62 11.42
N LEU A 108 -4.87 -16.82 11.73
CA LEU A 108 -3.97 -15.73 12.11
C LEU A 108 -3.68 -14.75 10.96
N ALA A 109 -3.59 -15.28 9.74
CA ALA A 109 -3.29 -14.48 8.55
C ALA A 109 -4.52 -13.84 7.90
N GLY A 110 -5.74 -14.30 8.26
CA GLY A 110 -6.97 -13.88 7.57
C GLY A 110 -7.07 -14.42 6.13
N LEU A 111 -6.51 -15.60 5.87
CA LEU A 111 -6.52 -16.24 4.56
C LEU A 111 -7.38 -17.51 4.57
N HIS A 112 -7.89 -17.90 3.40
CA HIS A 112 -8.54 -19.21 3.26
C HIS A 112 -7.54 -20.35 3.44
N GLU A 113 -7.97 -21.44 4.08
CA GLU A 113 -7.16 -22.64 4.30
C GLU A 113 -6.57 -23.21 3.00
N ARG A 114 -7.34 -23.19 1.89
CA ARG A 114 -6.84 -23.58 0.54
C ARG A 114 -5.61 -22.78 0.08
N THR A 115 -5.50 -21.52 0.50
CA THR A 115 -4.36 -20.65 0.15
C THR A 115 -3.12 -21.09 0.90
N ILE A 116 -3.28 -21.48 2.17
CA ILE A 116 -2.19 -21.99 3.01
C ILE A 116 -1.68 -23.32 2.46
N TRP A 117 -2.57 -24.24 2.09
CA TRP A 117 -2.17 -25.51 1.46
C TRP A 117 -1.39 -25.33 0.16
N ARG A 118 -1.83 -24.40 -0.70
CA ARG A 118 -1.06 -24.06 -1.91
C ARG A 118 0.32 -23.48 -1.59
N MET A 119 0.41 -22.59 -0.60
CA MET A 119 1.70 -22.05 -0.16
C MET A 119 2.66 -23.13 0.34
N LYS A 120 2.14 -24.15 1.05
CA LYS A 120 2.96 -25.30 1.50
C LYS A 120 3.46 -26.14 0.32
N ALA A 121 2.59 -26.43 -0.65
CA ALA A 121 2.99 -27.19 -1.84
C ALA A 121 4.09 -26.46 -2.64
N GLU A 122 3.98 -25.13 -2.80
CA GLU A 122 5.01 -24.30 -3.44
C GLU A 122 6.37 -24.33 -2.70
N GLU A 123 6.37 -24.44 -1.36
CA GLU A 123 7.60 -24.56 -0.56
C GLU A 123 8.23 -25.96 -0.66
N ASP A 124 7.41 -27.02 -0.71
CA ASP A 124 7.88 -28.41 -0.86
C ASP A 124 8.46 -28.67 -2.26
N ASP A 125 7.82 -28.16 -3.32
CA ASP A 125 8.30 -28.30 -4.71
C ASP A 125 9.65 -27.57 -4.93
N GLY A 126 9.91 -26.50 -4.16
CA GLY A 126 11.18 -25.74 -4.22
C GLY A 126 12.35 -26.40 -3.46
N GLN A 127 12.08 -27.25 -2.47
CA GLN A 127 13.11 -27.96 -1.69
C GLN A 127 13.64 -29.24 -2.38
N GLY A 128 13.07 -29.64 -3.51
CA GLY A 128 13.43 -30.88 -4.21
C GLY A 128 14.71 -30.86 -5.07
N SER A 129 15.55 -29.81 -5.02
CA SER A 129 16.71 -29.64 -5.92
C SER A 129 18.10 -29.72 -5.26
N LEU A 130 18.22 -30.34 -4.07
CA LEU A 130 19.51 -30.52 -3.39
C LEU A 130 19.81 -32.00 -3.08
N PHE A 131 19.80 -32.86 -4.10
CA PHE A 131 20.48 -34.15 -4.08
C PHE A 131 21.02 -34.48 -5.47
#